data_AF-A0A8C1V749-F1
#
_entry.id   AF-A0A8C1V749-F1
#
_cell.length_a   1.000
_cell.length_b   1.000
_cell.length_c   1.000
_cell.angle_alpha   90.00
_cell.angle_beta   90.00
_cell.angle_gamma   90.00
#
_symmetry.space_group_name_H-M   'P 1'
#
loop_
_entity.id
_entity.type
_entity.pdbx_description
1 polymer ?
#
loop_
_entity_poly.entity_id
_entity_poly.type
_entity_poly.pdbx_seq_one_letter_code
_entity_poly.pdbx_strand_id
1 'polypeptide(L)'
;TLYGTRKRREKWHLVTVDDKLIIPEGEEDLETDVKAVVDDFLRNYLVQMGIKRTSDCFQIEWFEMGHKGLMKTDVMQLVSDVYTHNQLLDNELKNVQRERNSYKRATFEGGETIVKLQRERDFHSMHQKHVVQEKRIDFLRTLKMYATCDPALRQLNEKYQAAVWQKMLVSLERDKAVSQVQITDSSLCRGRCVLSLEGHIHTTWACSFHSCGDYVASCSMDNTNTKFW
;
A
#
# COMPACT_ATOMS: atom_id res chain seq x y z
N THR A 1 13.91 7.00 23.81
CA THR A 1 13.29 6.70 22.50
C THR A 1 12.10 7.62 22.30
N LEU A 2 12.35 8.78 21.69
CA LEU A 2 11.38 9.83 21.43
C LEU A 2 10.60 9.50 20.16
N TYR A 3 9.36 9.02 20.29
CA TYR A 3 8.46 8.88 19.14
C TYR A 3 7.75 10.21 18.90
N GLY A 4 8.30 10.97 17.94
CA GLY A 4 7.75 12.24 17.49
C GLY A 4 6.35 12.06 16.90
N THR A 5 5.39 12.83 17.42
CA THR A 5 4.08 13.05 16.82
C THR A 5 4.27 13.75 15.48
N ARG A 6 4.28 12.99 14.39
CA ARG A 6 4.34 13.51 13.03
C ARG A 6 2.99 14.15 12.70
N LYS A 7 2.86 15.44 13.04
CA LYS A 7 1.73 16.29 12.69
C LYS A 7 1.69 16.37 11.16
N ARG A 8 0.86 15.53 10.54
CA ARG A 8 0.61 15.55 9.10
C ARG A 8 -0.09 16.88 8.84
N ARG A 9 0.66 17.88 8.36
CA ARG A 9 0.08 19.12 7.85
C ARG A 9 -0.79 18.71 6.67
N GLU A 10 -2.10 18.68 6.90
CA GLU A 10 -3.09 18.68 5.83
C GLU A 10 -2.88 19.99 5.08
N LYS A 11 -2.17 19.87 3.96
CA LYS A 11 -2.00 20.96 3.01
C LYS A 11 -3.32 21.01 2.27
N TRP A 12 -4.28 21.74 2.84
CA TRP A 12 -5.43 22.20 2.09
C TRP A 12 -4.86 23.09 0.99
N HIS A 13 -4.73 22.53 -0.21
CA HIS A 13 -4.76 23.37 -1.38
C HIS A 13 -6.15 23.98 -1.34
N LEU A 14 -6.22 25.23 -0.89
CA LEU A 14 -7.29 26.12 -1.27
C LEU A 14 -7.28 26.04 -2.79
N VAL A 15 -8.14 25.19 -3.33
CA VAL A 15 -8.63 25.40 -4.68
C VAL A 15 -9.41 26.67 -4.50
N THR A 16 -8.73 27.80 -4.69
CA THR A 16 -9.39 28.99 -5.16
C THR A 16 -10.11 28.50 -6.39
N VAL A 17 -11.41 28.23 -6.22
CA VAL A 17 -12.33 28.24 -7.34
C VAL A 17 -12.06 29.63 -7.89
N ASP A 18 -11.30 29.68 -8.98
CA ASP A 18 -11.21 30.86 -9.81
C ASP A 18 -12.63 31.05 -10.33
N ASP A 19 -13.48 31.61 -9.46
CA ASP A 19 -14.74 32.24 -9.80
C ASP A 19 -14.37 33.52 -10.55
N LYS A 20 -13.72 33.34 -11.69
CA LYS A 20 -14.03 34.13 -12.86
C LYS A 20 -15.36 33.59 -13.38
N LEU A 21 -16.40 33.79 -12.58
CA LEU A 21 -17.73 34.01 -13.08
C LEU A 21 -17.58 35.27 -13.93
N ILE A 22 -17.21 35.07 -15.19
CA ILE A 22 -17.41 36.07 -16.23
C ILE A 22 -18.94 36.13 -16.33
N ILE A 23 -19.53 36.92 -15.44
CA ILE A 23 -20.77 37.60 -15.74
C ILE A 23 -20.40 38.39 -16.99
N PRO A 24 -20.97 38.09 -18.17
CA PRO A 24 -20.91 39.05 -19.24
C PRO A 24 -21.66 40.24 -18.68
N GLU A 25 -20.93 41.27 -18.26
CA GLU A 25 -21.49 42.59 -18.02
C GLU A 25 -22.35 42.87 -19.25
N GLY A 26 -23.66 42.97 -19.00
CA GLY A 26 -24.63 43.24 -20.04
C GLY A 26 -24.18 44.49 -20.74
N GLU A 27 -23.68 44.31 -21.96
CA GLU A 27 -23.30 45.37 -22.88
C GLU A 27 -24.55 46.24 -23.05
N GLU A 28 -24.42 47.45 -22.51
CA GLU A 28 -25.43 48.45 -22.27
C GLU A 28 -25.78 49.14 -23.60
N ASP A 29 -26.28 48.38 -24.57
CA ASP A 29 -26.77 48.90 -25.84
C ASP A 29 -28.30 48.87 -25.85
N LEU A 30 -28.91 49.73 -25.04
CA LEU A 30 -30.35 49.95 -25.02
C LEU A 30 -30.68 51.44 -25.05
N GLU A 31 -30.11 52.18 -25.99
CA GLU A 31 -30.63 53.53 -26.26
C GLU A 31 -30.48 53.97 -27.72
N THR A 32 -30.87 53.11 -28.66
CA THR A 32 -31.33 53.60 -29.97
C THR A 32 -32.47 52.75 -30.50
N ASP A 33 -33.63 53.39 -30.59
CA ASP A 33 -34.72 53.09 -31.53
C ASP A 33 -35.75 52.01 -31.16
N VAL A 34 -36.50 52.23 -30.07
CA VAL A 34 -37.78 51.52 -29.86
C VAL A 34 -38.94 52.50 -29.82
N LYS A 35 -39.21 53.14 -30.97
CA LYS A 35 -40.55 53.68 -31.24
C LYS A 35 -41.33 52.62 -32.00
N ALA A 36 -41.95 51.69 -31.27
CA ALA A 36 -42.92 50.78 -31.87
C ALA A 36 -44.16 51.58 -32.28
N VAL A 37 -44.31 51.75 -33.59
CA VAL A 37 -45.50 52.33 -34.20
C VAL A 37 -46.67 51.36 -33.97
N VAL A 38 -47.88 51.86 -33.69
CA VAL A 38 -49.11 51.07 -33.43
C VAL A 38 -49.31 49.90 -34.41
N ASP A 39 -48.92 50.11 -35.66
CA ASP A 39 -48.95 49.12 -36.74
C ASP A 39 -48.13 47.85 -36.43
N ASP A 40 -46.89 48.00 -35.94
CA ASP A 40 -46.03 46.86 -35.58
C ASP A 40 -46.59 46.06 -34.42
N PHE A 41 -47.19 46.74 -33.43
CA PHE A 41 -47.86 46.06 -32.32
C PHE A 41 -49.04 45.20 -32.80
N LEU A 42 -49.90 45.75 -33.66
CA LEU A 42 -51.05 45.02 -34.19
C LEU A 42 -50.62 43.83 -35.07
N ARG A 43 -49.58 44.01 -35.89
CA ARG A 43 -49.00 42.91 -36.68
C ARG A 43 -48.46 41.80 -35.78
N ASN A 44 -47.62 42.13 -34.81
CA ASN A 44 -47.06 41.13 -33.89
C ASN A 44 -48.16 40.42 -33.09
N TYR A 45 -49.17 41.16 -32.61
CA TYR A 45 -50.29 40.59 -31.87
C TYR A 45 -51.11 39.61 -32.72
N LEU A 46 -51.52 40.00 -33.93
CA LEU A 46 -52.31 39.14 -34.82
C LEU A 46 -51.54 37.88 -35.24
N VAL A 47 -50.22 37.99 -35.44
CA VAL A 47 -49.34 36.86 -35.74
C VAL A 47 -49.16 35.95 -34.52
N GLN A 48 -48.92 36.52 -33.34
CA GLN A 48 -48.75 35.77 -32.09
C GLN A 48 -50.03 35.00 -31.72
N MET A 49 -51.20 35.58 -31.97
CA MET A 49 -52.50 34.93 -31.75
C MET A 49 -52.90 33.99 -32.90
N GLY A 50 -52.08 33.86 -33.96
CA GLY A 50 -52.30 32.94 -35.07
C GLY A 50 -53.39 33.36 -36.07
N ILE A 51 -53.87 34.60 -36.02
CA ILE A 51 -54.98 35.11 -36.84
C ILE A 51 -54.44 35.69 -38.18
N LYS A 52 -53.84 34.80 -38.97
CA LYS A 52 -53.07 35.20 -40.18
C LYS A 52 -53.91 35.91 -41.24
N ARG A 53 -55.13 35.43 -41.51
CA ARG A 53 -56.02 36.04 -42.52
C ARG A 53 -56.37 37.49 -42.20
N THR A 54 -56.59 37.80 -40.93
CA THR A 54 -56.91 39.16 -40.47
C THR A 54 -55.67 40.06 -40.52
N SER A 55 -54.49 39.50 -40.23
CA SER A 55 -53.21 40.20 -40.43
C SER A 55 -52.99 40.57 -41.90
N ASP A 56 -53.27 39.65 -42.82
CA ASP A 56 -53.08 39.87 -44.25
C ASP A 56 -54.04 40.96 -44.77
N CYS A 57 -55.32 40.90 -44.39
CA CYS A 57 -56.28 41.95 -44.74
C CYS A 57 -55.89 43.32 -44.18
N PHE A 58 -55.50 43.37 -42.90
CA PHE A 58 -55.06 44.60 -42.24
C PHE A 58 -53.84 45.21 -42.96
N GLN A 59 -52.89 44.37 -43.37
CA GLN A 59 -51.69 44.81 -44.08
C GLN A 59 -52.00 45.46 -45.44
N ILE A 60 -52.96 44.89 -46.18
CA ILE A 60 -53.42 45.41 -47.47
C ILE A 60 -54.15 46.74 -47.28
N GLU A 61 -55.10 46.80 -46.35
CA GLU A 61 -55.88 48.03 -46.07
C GLU A 61 -54.98 49.17 -45.57
N TRP A 62 -54.01 48.86 -44.71
CA TRP A 62 -53.06 49.83 -44.17
C TRP A 62 -52.16 50.42 -45.27
N PHE A 63 -51.66 49.59 -46.18
CA PHE A 63 -50.86 50.01 -47.33
C PHE A 63 -51.66 50.92 -48.28
N GLU A 64 -52.91 50.54 -48.58
CA GLU A 64 -53.79 51.36 -49.40
C GLU A 64 -54.09 52.73 -48.79
N MET A 65 -54.29 52.80 -47.46
CA MET A 65 -54.55 54.06 -46.78
C MET A 65 -53.30 54.96 -46.71
N GLY A 66 -52.11 54.37 -46.65
CA GLY A 66 -50.84 55.11 -46.77
C GLY A 66 -50.66 55.74 -48.15
N HIS A 67 -50.91 54.99 -49.22
CA HIS A 67 -50.75 55.48 -50.59
C HIS A 67 -51.79 56.55 -50.99
N LYS A 68 -52.95 56.55 -50.32
CA LYS A 68 -54.00 57.58 -50.49
C LYS A 68 -53.74 58.86 -49.69
N GLY A 69 -52.64 58.93 -48.91
CA GLY A 69 -52.24 60.13 -48.16
C GLY A 69 -53.19 60.53 -47.03
N LEU A 70 -54.06 59.61 -46.57
CA LEU A 70 -55.13 59.89 -45.61
C LEU A 70 -54.68 59.80 -44.14
N MET A 71 -53.46 59.33 -43.90
CA MET A 71 -52.93 59.12 -42.54
C MET A 71 -52.36 60.43 -41.98
N LYS A 72 -53.05 61.01 -41.00
CA LYS A 72 -52.48 62.10 -40.20
C LYS A 72 -51.34 61.54 -39.36
N THR A 73 -50.11 61.82 -39.77
CA THR A 73 -48.87 61.38 -39.10
C THR A 73 -48.81 61.83 -37.63
N ASP A 74 -49.50 62.92 -37.28
CA ASP A 74 -49.54 63.49 -35.92
C ASP A 74 -50.37 62.69 -34.89
N VAL A 75 -51.22 61.74 -35.32
CA VAL A 75 -52.15 61.00 -34.42
C VAL A 75 -51.74 59.54 -34.24
N MET A 76 -50.66 59.07 -34.87
CA MET A 76 -50.06 57.77 -34.54
C MET A 76 -49.33 57.88 -33.20
N GLN A 77 -50.12 58.01 -32.14
CA GLN A 77 -49.67 58.07 -30.77
C GLN A 77 -49.03 56.73 -30.43
N LEU A 78 -47.72 56.83 -30.24
CA LEU A 78 -46.84 55.99 -29.44
C LEU A 78 -47.59 54.97 -28.57
N VAL A 79 -47.55 53.70 -28.96
CA VAL A 79 -47.86 52.60 -28.03
C VAL A 79 -46.59 52.43 -27.20
N SER A 80 -46.47 53.27 -26.16
CA SER A 80 -45.32 53.27 -25.27
C SER A 80 -45.53 52.38 -24.05
N ASP A 81 -44.42 51.73 -23.67
CA ASP A 81 -44.04 51.23 -22.35
C ASP A 81 -44.61 49.85 -21.92
N VAL A 82 -45.93 49.69 -21.79
CA VAL A 82 -46.47 48.51 -21.06
C VAL A 82 -46.25 47.16 -21.79
N TYR A 83 -46.43 47.10 -23.12
CA TYR A 83 -46.24 45.84 -23.86
C TYR A 83 -44.77 45.45 -23.99
N THR A 84 -43.92 46.42 -24.31
CA THR A 84 -42.46 46.25 -24.35
C THR A 84 -41.93 45.82 -22.99
N HIS A 85 -42.44 46.40 -21.91
CA HIS A 85 -42.10 46.01 -20.54
C HIS A 85 -42.56 44.58 -20.23
N ASN A 86 -43.78 44.19 -20.60
CA ASN A 86 -44.25 42.80 -20.40
C ASN A 86 -43.44 41.78 -21.19
N GLN A 87 -42.99 42.12 -22.40
CA GLN A 87 -42.11 41.25 -23.19
C GLN A 87 -40.72 41.13 -22.55
N LEU A 88 -40.17 42.23 -22.01
CA LEU A 88 -38.92 42.21 -21.23
C LEU A 88 -39.08 41.35 -19.97
N LEU A 89 -40.16 41.53 -19.21
CA LEU A 89 -40.46 40.73 -18.03
C LEU A 89 -40.61 39.23 -18.36
N ASP A 90 -41.25 38.88 -19.48
CA ASP A 90 -41.37 37.48 -19.90
C ASP A 90 -40.01 36.88 -20.30
N ASN A 91 -39.14 37.68 -20.93
CA ASN A 91 -37.77 37.30 -21.23
C ASN A 91 -36.94 37.12 -19.96
N GLU A 92 -37.04 38.04 -18.99
CA GLU A 92 -36.39 37.92 -17.69
C GLU A 92 -36.87 36.68 -16.94
N LEU A 93 -38.18 36.42 -16.91
CA LEU A 93 -38.74 35.24 -16.26
C LEU A 93 -38.21 33.96 -16.91
N LYS A 94 -38.14 33.91 -18.25
CA LYS A 94 -37.51 32.81 -18.99
C LYS A 94 -36.03 32.68 -18.66
N ASN A 95 -35.28 33.77 -18.54
CA ASN A 95 -33.86 33.76 -18.20
C ASN A 95 -33.65 33.19 -16.78
N VAL A 96 -34.34 33.74 -15.78
CA VAL A 96 -34.30 33.27 -14.40
C VAL A 96 -34.72 31.81 -14.28
N GLN A 97 -35.73 31.39 -15.05
CA GLN A 97 -36.16 29.99 -15.10
C GLN A 97 -35.06 29.07 -15.67
N ARG A 98 -34.36 29.51 -16.72
CA ARG A 98 -33.22 28.77 -17.31
C ARG A 98 -32.07 28.66 -16.30
N GLU A 99 -31.72 29.73 -15.62
CA GLU A 99 -30.68 29.74 -14.59
C GLU A 99 -31.03 28.82 -13.43
N ARG A 100 -32.25 28.91 -12.90
CA ARG A 100 -32.74 28.00 -11.85
C ARG A 100 -32.65 26.54 -12.28
N ASN A 101 -33.03 26.22 -13.52
CA ASN A 101 -32.92 24.86 -14.04
C ASN A 101 -31.45 24.42 -14.22
N SER A 102 -30.55 25.36 -14.55
CA SER A 102 -29.11 25.11 -14.61
C SER A 102 -28.56 24.75 -13.22
N TYR A 103 -28.84 25.57 -12.21
CA TYR A 103 -28.42 25.31 -10.83
C TYR A 103 -29.02 24.03 -10.28
N LYS A 104 -30.29 23.73 -10.61
CA LYS A 104 -30.93 22.48 -10.20
C LYS A 104 -30.23 21.25 -10.79
N ARG A 105 -29.75 21.31 -12.03
CA ARG A 105 -28.97 20.22 -12.65
C ARG A 105 -27.59 20.11 -12.01
N ALA A 106 -26.85 21.21 -11.88
CA ALA A 106 -25.54 21.22 -11.25
C ALA A 106 -25.56 20.68 -9.81
N THR A 107 -26.58 21.05 -9.03
CA THR A 107 -26.76 20.54 -7.65
C THR A 107 -27.08 19.05 -7.63
N PHE A 108 -27.90 18.56 -8.57
CA PHE A 108 -28.21 17.13 -8.69
C PHE A 108 -26.99 16.31 -9.13
N GLU A 109 -26.29 16.74 -10.17
CA GLU A 109 -25.05 16.13 -10.65
C GLU A 109 -23.98 16.11 -9.54
N GLY A 110 -23.83 17.23 -8.81
CA GLY A 110 -22.98 17.31 -7.63
C GLY A 110 -23.39 16.28 -6.56
N GLY A 111 -24.68 16.16 -6.27
CA GLY A 111 -25.22 15.15 -5.36
C GLY A 111 -24.89 13.71 -5.78
N GLU A 112 -25.00 13.38 -7.07
CA GLU A 112 -24.64 12.07 -7.59
C GLU A 112 -23.14 11.76 -7.42
N THR A 113 -22.26 12.73 -7.70
CA THR A 113 -20.82 12.55 -7.52
C THR A 113 -20.44 12.33 -6.06
N ILE A 114 -21.07 13.06 -5.13
CA ILE A 114 -20.86 12.88 -3.69
C ILE A 114 -21.23 11.47 -3.26
N VAL A 115 -22.36 10.94 -3.72
CA VAL A 115 -22.78 9.57 -3.39
C VAL A 115 -21.78 8.53 -3.91
N LYS A 116 -21.23 8.72 -5.13
CA LYS A 116 -20.19 7.85 -5.69
C LYS A 116 -18.91 7.88 -4.84
N LEU A 117 -18.40 9.07 -4.54
CA LEU A 117 -17.20 9.24 -3.70
C LEU A 117 -17.39 8.68 -2.29
N GLN A 118 -18.59 8.81 -1.73
CA GLN A 118 -18.91 8.25 -0.42
C GLN A 118 -18.85 6.72 -0.43
N ARG A 119 -19.39 6.07 -1.48
CA ARG A 119 -19.28 4.61 -1.65
C ARG A 119 -17.83 4.16 -1.77
N GLU A 120 -16.99 4.88 -2.53
CA GLU A 120 -15.56 4.57 -2.65
C GLU A 120 -14.83 4.75 -1.31
N ARG A 121 -15.08 5.86 -0.60
CA ARG A 121 -14.53 6.10 0.74
C ARG A 121 -14.94 5.00 1.71
N ASP A 122 -16.20 4.57 1.69
CA ASP A 122 -16.70 3.50 2.55
C ASP A 122 -16.08 2.15 2.17
N PHE A 123 -15.90 1.87 0.87
CA PHE A 123 -15.19 0.70 0.38
C PHE A 123 -13.74 0.67 0.89
N HIS A 124 -13.00 1.78 0.76
CA HIS A 124 -11.61 1.86 1.24
C HIS A 124 -11.51 1.74 2.76
N SER A 125 -12.41 2.39 3.49
CA SER A 125 -12.50 2.31 4.96
C SER A 125 -12.78 0.87 5.42
N MET A 126 -13.74 0.19 4.79
CA MET A 126 -14.05 -1.20 5.09
C MET A 126 -12.91 -2.13 4.71
N HIS A 127 -12.33 -1.97 3.51
CA HIS A 127 -11.20 -2.77 3.04
C HIS A 127 -10.00 -2.67 3.99
N GLN A 128 -9.62 -1.44 4.38
CA GLN A 128 -8.54 -1.22 5.33
C GLN A 128 -8.82 -1.93 6.67
N LYS A 129 -10.06 -1.88 7.18
CA LYS A 129 -10.46 -2.60 8.40
C LYS A 129 -10.34 -4.12 8.23
N HIS A 130 -10.82 -4.66 7.12
CA HIS A 130 -10.74 -6.09 6.82
C HIS A 130 -9.29 -6.58 6.75
N VAL A 131 -8.41 -5.88 6.02
CA VAL A 131 -6.99 -6.24 5.91
C VAL A 131 -6.29 -6.21 7.27
N VAL A 132 -6.58 -5.22 8.11
CA VAL A 132 -6.01 -5.15 9.46
C VAL A 132 -6.50 -6.32 10.33
N GLN A 133 -7.78 -6.67 10.24
CA GLN A 133 -8.33 -7.82 10.97
C GLN A 133 -7.73 -9.14 10.50
N GLU A 134 -7.61 -9.35 9.19
CA GLU A 134 -7.01 -10.55 8.60
C GLU A 134 -5.55 -10.71 9.04
N LYS A 135 -4.74 -9.66 8.93
CA LYS A 135 -3.35 -9.66 9.41
C LYS A 135 -3.25 -9.97 10.91
N ARG A 136 -4.19 -9.44 11.73
CA ARG A 136 -4.25 -9.76 13.16
C ARG A 136 -4.57 -11.24 13.38
N ILE A 137 -5.51 -11.81 12.62
CA ILE A 137 -5.87 -13.23 12.71
C ILE A 137 -4.68 -14.11 12.32
N ASP A 138 -3.99 -13.79 11.23
CA ASP A 138 -2.84 -14.56 10.77
C ASP A 138 -1.67 -14.49 11.75
N PHE A 139 -1.42 -13.32 12.33
CA PHE A 139 -0.44 -13.16 13.40
C PHE A 139 -0.79 -14.02 14.62
N LEU A 140 -2.07 -14.07 15.02
CA LEU A 140 -2.51 -14.94 16.11
C LEU A 140 -2.39 -16.44 15.76
N ARG A 141 -2.64 -16.84 14.51
CA ARG A 141 -2.43 -18.22 14.05
C ARG A 141 -0.96 -18.61 14.13
N THR A 142 -0.07 -17.75 13.65
CA THR A 142 1.39 -17.99 13.73
C THR A 142 1.85 -18.09 15.17
N LEU A 143 1.45 -17.16 16.04
CA LEU A 143 1.79 -17.25 17.47
C LEU A 143 1.31 -18.54 18.12
N LYS A 144 0.08 -18.99 17.81
CA LYS A 144 -0.42 -20.28 18.30
C LYS A 144 0.43 -21.45 17.80
N MET A 145 0.83 -21.45 16.53
CA MET A 145 1.72 -22.48 15.98
C MET A 145 3.07 -22.52 16.71
N TYR A 146 3.66 -21.36 16.98
CA TYR A 146 4.90 -21.27 17.77
C TYR A 146 4.71 -21.77 19.20
N ALA A 147 3.60 -21.40 19.87
CA ALA A 147 3.30 -21.86 21.22
C ALA A 147 3.17 -23.39 21.32
N THR A 148 2.60 -24.04 20.30
CA THR A 148 2.51 -25.51 20.24
C THR A 148 3.88 -26.17 19.98
N CYS A 149 4.75 -25.53 19.19
CA CYS A 149 6.08 -26.06 18.85
C CYS A 149 7.12 -25.85 19.96
N ASP A 150 6.97 -24.81 20.79
CA ASP A 150 7.88 -24.44 21.88
C ASP A 150 8.28 -25.61 22.81
N PRO A 151 7.36 -26.43 23.37
CA PRO A 151 7.75 -27.53 24.25
C PRO A 151 8.61 -28.60 23.56
N ALA A 152 8.35 -28.90 22.28
CA ALA A 152 9.15 -29.87 21.54
C ALA A 152 10.57 -29.36 21.27
N LEU A 153 10.72 -28.05 20.96
CA LEU A 153 12.03 -27.42 20.81
C LEU A 153 12.82 -27.40 22.13
N ARG A 154 12.15 -27.13 23.26
CA ARG A 154 12.78 -27.21 24.59
C ARG A 154 13.30 -28.60 24.90
N GLN A 155 12.48 -29.64 24.66
CA GLN A 155 12.89 -31.03 24.87
C GLN A 155 14.10 -31.40 23.99
N LEU A 156 14.15 -30.98 22.73
CA LEU A 156 15.29 -31.24 21.86
C LEU A 156 16.54 -30.51 22.36
N ASN A 157 16.40 -29.26 22.79
CA ASN A 157 17.51 -28.48 23.34
C ASN A 157 18.06 -29.11 24.64
N GLU A 158 17.20 -29.57 25.54
CA GLU A 158 17.62 -30.30 26.75
C GLU A 158 18.42 -31.55 26.41
N LYS A 159 17.96 -32.34 25.44
CA LYS A 159 18.68 -33.53 24.97
C LYS A 159 20.05 -33.18 24.36
N TYR A 160 20.09 -32.12 23.55
CA TYR A 160 21.33 -31.63 22.97
C TYR A 160 22.33 -31.22 24.06
N GLN A 161 21.89 -30.41 25.03
CA GLN A 161 22.73 -30.01 26.16
C GLN A 161 23.21 -31.24 26.96
N ALA A 162 22.32 -32.19 27.26
CA ALA A 162 22.69 -33.42 27.96
C ALA A 162 23.76 -34.23 27.20
N ALA A 163 23.62 -34.36 25.88
CA ALA A 163 24.61 -35.03 25.04
C ALA A 163 25.96 -34.29 25.04
N VAL A 164 25.94 -32.96 25.03
CA VAL A 164 27.16 -32.13 25.13
C VAL A 164 27.84 -32.34 26.50
N TRP A 165 27.09 -32.31 27.59
CA TRP A 165 27.61 -32.56 28.94
C TRP A 165 28.19 -33.97 29.08
N GLN A 166 27.49 -34.98 28.57
CA GLN A 166 27.99 -36.37 28.57
C GLN A 166 29.27 -36.51 27.74
N LYS A 167 29.32 -35.90 26.55
CA LYS A 167 30.53 -35.92 25.72
C LYS A 167 31.71 -35.28 26.44
N MET A 168 31.49 -34.16 27.12
CA MET A 168 32.52 -33.49 27.92
C MET A 168 32.99 -34.37 29.07
N LEU A 169 32.07 -35.04 29.77
CA LEU A 169 32.41 -35.95 30.86
C LEU A 169 33.27 -37.14 30.36
N VAL A 170 32.85 -37.78 29.27
CA VAL A 170 33.58 -38.90 28.65
C VAL A 170 34.95 -38.45 28.14
N SER A 171 35.09 -37.24 27.57
CA SER A 171 36.42 -36.73 27.19
C SER A 171 37.32 -36.55 28.41
N LEU A 172 36.81 -36.04 29.53
CA LEU A 172 37.59 -35.89 30.75
C LEU A 172 37.99 -37.24 31.36
N GLU A 173 37.11 -38.24 31.33
CA GLU A 173 37.43 -39.61 31.77
C GLU A 173 38.48 -40.27 30.87
N ARG A 174 38.36 -40.07 29.54
CA ARG A 174 39.38 -40.52 28.58
C ARG A 174 40.73 -39.86 28.87
N ASP A 175 40.78 -38.55 29.04
CA ASP A 175 42.02 -37.81 29.28
C ASP A 175 42.69 -38.26 30.59
N LYS A 176 41.90 -38.53 31.64
CA LYS A 176 42.40 -39.16 32.87
C LYS A 176 43.00 -40.53 32.59
N ALA A 177 42.30 -41.41 31.87
CA ALA A 177 42.81 -42.74 31.55
C ALA A 177 44.10 -42.69 30.72
N VAL A 178 44.15 -41.82 29.70
CA VAL A 178 45.35 -41.60 28.87
C VAL A 178 46.50 -41.08 29.72
N SER A 179 46.26 -40.12 30.62
CA SER A 179 47.31 -39.62 31.52
C SER A 179 47.88 -40.72 32.43
N GLN A 180 47.02 -41.63 32.92
CA GLN A 180 47.47 -42.76 33.74
C GLN A 180 48.30 -43.76 32.92
N VAL A 181 47.86 -44.08 31.70
CA VAL A 181 48.63 -44.94 30.78
C VAL A 181 49.98 -44.32 30.46
N GLN A 182 50.04 -43.01 30.18
CA GLN A 182 51.31 -42.31 29.96
C GLN A 182 52.23 -42.37 31.19
N ILE A 183 51.69 -42.25 32.39
CA ILE A 183 52.47 -42.41 33.63
C ILE A 183 53.02 -43.83 33.74
N THR A 184 52.20 -44.87 33.52
CA THR A 184 52.64 -46.27 33.57
C THR A 184 53.63 -46.63 32.46
N ASP A 185 53.45 -46.10 31.25
CA ASP A 185 54.39 -46.33 30.15
C ASP A 185 55.72 -45.62 30.43
N SER A 186 55.69 -44.41 30.99
CA SER A 186 56.93 -43.71 31.38
C SER A 186 57.70 -44.44 32.49
N SER A 187 57.01 -45.11 33.42
CA SER A 187 57.66 -45.92 34.46
C SER A 187 58.20 -47.23 33.91
N LEU A 188 57.51 -47.87 32.95
CA LEU A 188 57.99 -49.04 32.22
C LEU A 188 59.21 -48.71 31.34
N CYS A 189 59.16 -47.61 30.58
CA CYS A 189 60.26 -47.10 29.76
C CYS A 189 61.46 -46.61 30.59
N ARG A 190 61.25 -46.30 31.88
CA ARG A 190 62.35 -46.08 32.82
C ARG A 190 63.15 -47.34 33.13
N GLY A 191 62.73 -48.49 32.60
CA GLY A 191 63.55 -49.62 32.15
C GLY A 191 64.86 -49.74 32.89
N ARG A 192 64.80 -49.89 34.20
CA ARG A 192 66.01 -50.11 34.99
C ARG A 192 66.44 -51.54 34.67
N CYS A 193 67.70 -51.73 34.27
CA CYS A 193 68.27 -53.06 34.09
C CYS A 193 67.99 -53.87 35.37
N VAL A 194 67.07 -54.84 35.29
CA VAL A 194 66.61 -55.61 36.45
C VAL A 194 67.65 -56.66 36.81
N LEU A 195 68.28 -57.23 35.80
CA LEU A 195 69.27 -58.28 35.94
C LEU A 195 70.27 -58.16 34.79
N SER A 196 71.56 -58.21 35.12
CA SER A 196 72.61 -58.44 34.16
C SER A 196 73.06 -59.88 34.30
N LEU A 197 72.94 -60.66 33.23
CA LEU A 197 73.32 -62.07 33.19
C LEU A 197 74.65 -62.19 32.47
N GLU A 198 75.71 -62.46 33.22
CA GLU A 198 77.05 -62.67 32.69
C GLU A 198 77.32 -64.17 32.53
N GLY A 199 77.77 -64.59 31.35
CA GLY A 199 78.10 -66.00 31.15
C GLY A 199 78.58 -66.41 29.77
N HIS A 200 78.42 -65.57 28.75
CA HIS A 200 79.03 -65.79 27.44
C HIS A 200 80.34 -65.02 27.32
N ILE A 201 81.35 -65.67 26.73
CA ILE A 201 82.72 -65.14 26.60
C ILE A 201 82.82 -64.26 25.33
N HIS A 202 81.93 -64.46 24.37
CA HIS A 202 81.82 -63.67 23.13
C HIS A 202 80.45 -63.01 22.99
N THR A 203 80.31 -62.16 21.97
CA THR A 203 79.09 -61.39 21.72
C THR A 203 77.88 -62.29 21.50
N THR A 204 76.82 -62.07 22.27
CA THR A 204 75.54 -62.78 22.13
C THR A 204 74.83 -62.32 20.87
N TRP A 205 74.36 -63.24 20.04
CA TRP A 205 73.75 -62.91 18.74
C TRP A 205 72.23 -62.90 18.77
N ALA A 206 71.62 -63.72 19.64
CA ALA A 206 70.18 -63.72 19.83
C ALA A 206 69.84 -64.09 21.28
N CYS A 207 68.74 -63.51 21.76
CA CYS A 207 68.05 -63.95 22.97
C CYS A 207 66.57 -64.16 22.65
N SER A 208 65.95 -65.12 23.32
CA SER A 208 64.52 -65.40 23.19
C SER A 208 63.93 -65.64 24.56
N PHE A 209 62.83 -64.95 24.87
CA PHE A 209 62.07 -65.15 26.09
C PHE A 209 61.01 -66.23 25.87
N HIS A 210 60.87 -67.14 26.82
CA HIS A 210 59.74 -68.06 26.83
C HIS A 210 58.44 -67.28 27.11
N SER A 211 57.31 -67.72 26.55
CA SER A 211 56.01 -67.03 26.68
C SER A 211 55.50 -66.91 28.12
N CYS A 212 56.05 -67.69 29.06
CA CYS A 212 55.75 -67.58 30.49
C CYS A 212 56.56 -66.47 31.21
N GLY A 213 57.54 -65.85 30.56
CA GLY A 213 58.31 -64.72 31.10
C GLY A 213 59.42 -65.07 32.09
N ASP A 214 59.44 -66.30 32.60
CA ASP A 214 60.39 -66.72 33.66
C ASP A 214 61.72 -67.29 33.13
N TYR A 215 61.78 -67.67 31.84
CA TYR A 215 62.98 -68.26 31.24
C TYR A 215 63.44 -67.47 30.02
N VAL A 216 64.76 -67.33 29.88
CA VAL A 216 65.39 -66.73 28.70
C VAL A 216 66.49 -67.63 28.15
N ALA A 217 66.46 -67.84 26.84
CA ALA A 217 67.50 -68.56 26.12
C ALA A 217 68.44 -67.55 25.43
N SER A 218 69.75 -67.74 25.58
CA SER A 218 70.79 -66.94 24.89
C SER A 218 71.75 -67.82 24.09
N CYS A 219 72.17 -67.33 22.92
CA CYS A 219 73.22 -67.96 22.11
C CYS A 219 74.35 -66.97 21.79
N SER A 220 75.57 -67.49 21.70
CA SER A 220 76.79 -66.71 21.47
C SER A 220 77.74 -67.45 20.53
N MET A 221 78.76 -66.73 20.06
CA MET A 221 79.83 -67.23 19.20
C MET A 221 80.97 -67.92 19.98
N ASP A 222 80.87 -67.99 21.31
CA ASP A 222 81.65 -68.98 22.04
C ASP A 222 81.12 -70.36 21.66
N ASN A 223 81.98 -71.35 21.41
CA ASN A 223 81.56 -72.72 21.08
C ASN A 223 80.88 -73.44 22.27
N THR A 224 80.21 -72.68 23.15
CA THR A 224 79.37 -73.15 24.23
C THR A 224 77.94 -73.25 23.73
N ASN A 225 77.28 -74.38 24.00
CA ASN A 225 75.88 -74.58 23.63
C ASN A 225 74.98 -73.48 24.22
N THR A 226 73.80 -73.28 23.60
CA THR A 226 72.74 -72.35 24.04
C THR A 226 72.53 -72.40 25.56
N LYS A 227 72.57 -71.25 26.22
CA LYS A 227 72.35 -71.13 27.67
C LYS A 227 70.90 -70.78 27.97
N PHE A 228 70.34 -71.42 28.99
CA PHE A 228 69.02 -71.10 29.54
C PHE A 228 69.20 -70.48 30.91
N TRP A 229 68.50 -69.39 31.14
CA TRP A 229 68.45 -68.64 32.39
C TRP A 229 67.03 -68.61 32.91
#